data_AF-A0A1F9YDW9-F1
#
_entry.id   AF-A0A1F9YDW9-F1
#
_cell.length_a   1.000
_cell.length_b   1.000
_cell.length_c   1.000
_cell.angle_alpha   90.00
_cell.angle_beta   90.00
_cell.angle_gamma   90.00
#
_symmetry.space_group_name_H-M   'P 1'
#
loop_
_entity.id
_entity.type
_entity.pdbx_description
1 polymer ?
#
loop_
_entity_poly.entity_id
_entity_poly.type
_entity_poly.pdbx_seq_one_letter_code
_entity_poly.pdbx_strand_id
1 'polypeptide(L)'
;MGEACRVAQVAPHTLRYWESKLGFPRPARRASGHRRYSRADLETVFEIKSLLVGRRMTLAGARRALLERRRGARGEEASAAPGAARLLRELREELRELASELAK
;
A
#
# COMPACT_ATOMS: atom_id res chain seq x y z
N MET A 1 9.72 -6.21 -13.08
CA MET A 1 10.53 -5.00 -12.75
C MET A 1 10.46 -3.91 -13.80
N GLY A 2 10.64 -4.19 -15.10
CA GLY A 2 10.59 -3.16 -16.15
C GLY A 2 9.30 -2.32 -16.16
N GLU A 3 8.14 -2.97 -16.03
CA GLU A 3 6.85 -2.28 -15.94
C GLU A 3 6.77 -1.33 -14.73
N ALA A 4 7.16 -1.80 -13.54
CA ALA A 4 7.19 -0.97 -12.33
C ALA A 4 8.09 0.26 -12.48
N CYS A 5 9.22 0.14 -13.18
CA CYS A 5 10.12 1.26 -13.46
C CYS A 5 9.45 2.30 -14.37
N ARG A 6 8.72 1.85 -15.40
CA ARG A 6 7.96 2.73 -16.31
C ARG A 6 6.85 3.46 -15.57
N VAL A 7 6.08 2.75 -14.75
CA VAL A 7 4.96 3.33 -13.99
C VAL A 7 5.46 4.31 -12.93
N ALA A 8 6.48 3.94 -12.16
CA ALA A 8 7.03 4.80 -11.12
C ALA A 8 7.89 5.95 -11.65
N GLN A 9 8.33 5.88 -12.91
CA GLN A 9 9.32 6.78 -13.51
C GLN A 9 10.58 6.82 -12.63
N VAL A 10 11.14 5.64 -12.36
CA VAL A 10 12.31 5.40 -11.51
C VAL A 10 13.19 4.33 -12.17
N ALA A 11 14.51 4.53 -12.15
CA ALA A 11 15.44 3.58 -12.74
C ALA A 11 15.48 2.24 -11.95
N PRO A 12 15.73 1.10 -12.61
CA PRO A 12 15.77 -0.21 -11.93
C PRO A 12 16.76 -0.27 -10.77
N HIS A 13 17.94 0.33 -10.90
CA HIS A 13 18.94 0.33 -9.83
C HIS A 13 18.44 1.11 -8.59
N THR A 14 17.69 2.19 -8.78
CA THR A 14 17.12 3.00 -7.70
C THR A 14 16.06 2.22 -6.92
N LEU A 15 15.17 1.49 -7.60
CA LEU A 15 14.20 0.63 -6.92
C LEU A 15 14.88 -0.46 -6.08
N ARG A 16 15.90 -1.12 -6.63
CA ARG A 16 16.68 -2.12 -5.86
C ARG A 16 17.35 -1.50 -4.64
N TYR A 17 17.87 -0.29 -4.81
CA TYR A 17 18.52 0.44 -3.74
C TYR A 17 17.52 0.80 -2.62
N TRP A 18 16.33 1.28 -2.97
CA TRP A 18 15.26 1.56 -2.00
C TRP A 18 14.81 0.30 -1.25
N GLU A 19 14.57 -0.81 -1.96
CA GLU A 19 14.25 -2.10 -1.34
C GLU A 19 15.29 -2.50 -0.29
N SER A 20 16.59 -2.38 -0.63
CA SER A 20 17.68 -2.76 0.25
C SER A 20 17.83 -1.84 1.45
N LYS A 21 17.75 -0.51 1.25
CA LYS A 21 18.00 0.48 2.31
C LYS A 21 16.81 0.73 3.23
N LEU A 22 15.61 0.74 2.67
CA LEU A 22 14.38 1.01 3.43
C LEU A 22 13.80 -0.30 3.99
N GLY A 23 14.07 -1.43 3.33
CA GLY A 23 13.50 -2.73 3.67
C GLY A 23 12.07 -2.91 3.15
N PHE A 24 11.56 -1.94 2.39
CA PHE A 24 10.28 -1.97 1.68
C PHE A 24 10.33 -1.00 0.47
N PRO A 25 9.53 -1.20 -0.58
CA PRO A 25 8.58 -2.31 -0.80
C PRO A 25 9.27 -3.68 -0.85
N ARG A 26 8.51 -4.76 -0.66
CA ARG A 26 9.03 -6.15 -0.68
C ARG A 26 8.30 -6.94 -1.77
N PRO A 27 8.60 -6.66 -3.05
CA PRO A 27 7.91 -7.30 -4.17
C PRO A 27 8.13 -8.82 -4.12
N ALA A 28 7.08 -9.57 -4.46
CA ALA A 28 7.16 -11.02 -4.56
C ALA A 28 8.19 -11.44 -5.62
N ARG A 29 8.90 -12.53 -5.36
CA ARG A 29 9.83 -13.14 -6.32
C ARG A 29 9.15 -14.31 -7.03
N ARG A 30 9.21 -14.33 -8.35
CA ARG A 30 8.84 -15.52 -9.13
C ARG A 30 9.91 -16.60 -8.99
N ALA A 31 9.58 -17.84 -9.34
CA ALA A 31 10.53 -18.96 -9.40
C ALA A 31 11.78 -18.65 -10.26
N SER A 32 11.62 -17.82 -11.30
CA SER A 32 12.73 -17.35 -12.15
C SER A 32 13.63 -16.27 -11.49
N GLY A 33 13.34 -15.86 -10.24
CA GLY A 33 14.04 -14.79 -9.54
C GLY A 33 13.59 -13.36 -9.88
N HIS A 34 12.67 -13.18 -10.83
CA HIS A 34 12.14 -11.87 -11.21
C HIS A 34 11.20 -11.27 -10.15
N ARG A 35 11.40 -9.98 -9.85
CA ARG A 35 10.53 -9.20 -8.95
C ARG A 35 9.21 -8.84 -9.63
N ARG A 36 8.09 -9.21 -8.98
CA ARG A 36 6.72 -8.82 -9.32
C ARG A 36 6.22 -7.82 -8.27
N TYR A 37 6.07 -6.57 -8.67
CA TYR A 37 5.50 -5.52 -7.82
C TYR A 37 3.99 -5.63 -7.86
N SER A 38 3.37 -5.65 -6.69
CA SER A 38 1.93 -5.48 -6.54
C SER A 38 1.54 -4.00 -6.63
N ARG A 39 0.23 -3.72 -6.68
CA ARG A 39 -0.29 -2.35 -6.57
C ARG A 39 0.17 -1.66 -5.27
N ALA A 40 0.10 -2.36 -4.14
CA ALA A 40 0.54 -1.83 -2.84
C ALA A 40 2.05 -1.55 -2.80
N ASP A 41 2.86 -2.37 -3.49
CA ASP A 41 4.29 -2.09 -3.64
C ASP A 41 4.51 -0.80 -4.42
N LEU A 42 3.78 -0.59 -5.53
CA LEU A 42 3.88 0.63 -6.34
C LEU A 42 3.44 1.88 -5.57
N GLU A 43 2.36 1.78 -4.78
CA GLU A 43 1.93 2.87 -3.89
C GLU A 43 3.04 3.25 -2.91
N THR A 44 3.70 2.25 -2.32
CA THR A 44 4.88 2.48 -1.46
C THR A 44 6.02 3.15 -2.23
N VAL A 45 6.29 2.74 -3.48
CA VAL A 45 7.31 3.38 -4.34
C VAL A 45 6.99 4.85 -4.60
N PHE A 46 5.74 5.17 -4.90
CA PHE A 46 5.31 6.56 -5.12
C PHE A 46 5.48 7.41 -3.85
N GLU A 47 5.18 6.83 -2.69
CA GLU A 47 5.39 7.51 -1.41
C GLU A 47 6.88 7.75 -1.12
N ILE A 48 7.74 6.75 -1.36
CA ILE A 48 9.20 6.94 -1.24
C ILE A 48 9.66 8.08 -2.15
N LYS A 49 9.19 8.09 -3.41
CA LYS A 49 9.54 9.14 -4.38
C LYS A 49 9.08 10.53 -3.91
N SER A 50 7.88 10.65 -3.36
CA SER A 50 7.36 11.95 -2.87
C SER A 50 8.17 12.46 -1.68
N LEU A 51 8.58 11.59 -0.77
CA LEU A 51 9.39 11.95 0.39
C LEU A 51 10.81 12.38 0.00
N LEU A 52 11.47 11.63 -0.88
CA LEU A 52 12.85 11.90 -1.27
C LEU A 52 12.96 13.08 -2.24
N VAL A 53 12.09 13.13 -3.26
CA VAL A 53 12.18 14.16 -4.32
C VAL A 53 11.35 15.38 -3.96
N GLY A 54 10.09 15.17 -3.59
CA GLY A 54 9.16 16.27 -3.28
C GLY A 54 9.50 16.98 -1.98
N ARG A 55 9.77 16.21 -0.91
CA ARG A 55 10.09 16.76 0.43
C ARG A 55 11.58 16.83 0.76
N ARG A 56 12.45 16.48 -0.19
CA ARG A 56 13.93 16.53 -0.04
C ARG A 56 14.43 15.78 1.21
N MET A 57 13.72 14.74 1.66
CA MET A 57 14.11 13.98 2.84
C MET A 57 15.33 13.10 2.55
N THR A 58 16.11 12.83 3.59
CA THR A 58 17.12 11.77 3.54
C THR A 58 16.45 10.40 3.53
N LEU A 59 17.17 9.35 3.09
CA LEU A 59 16.66 7.97 3.17
C LEU A 59 16.27 7.57 4.59
N ALA A 60 17.03 8.00 5.60
CA ALA A 60 16.71 7.73 7.00
C ALA A 60 15.41 8.44 7.43
N GLY A 61 15.23 9.70 7.01
CA GLY A 61 14.01 10.47 7.27
C GLY A 61 12.78 9.86 6.60
N ALA A 62 12.91 9.52 5.31
CA ALA A 62 11.83 8.85 4.57
C ALA A 62 11.46 7.50 5.19
N ARG A 63 12.45 6.69 5.61
CA ARG A 63 12.21 5.43 6.30
C ARG A 63 11.40 5.62 7.59
N ARG A 64 11.75 6.63 8.40
CA ARG A 64 11.07 6.93 9.67
C ARG A 64 9.61 7.33 9.39
N ALA A 65 9.39 8.28 8.50
CA ALA A 65 8.05 8.75 8.13
C ALA A 65 7.14 7.61 7.63
N LEU A 66 7.69 6.71 6.78
CA LEU A 66 6.95 5.56 6.26
C LEU A 66 6.58 4.55 7.35
N LEU A 67 7.46 4.34 8.34
CA LEU A 67 7.18 3.45 9.48
C LEU A 67 6.15 4.05 10.43
N GLU A 68 6.24 5.35 10.72
CA GLU A 68 5.28 6.08 11.55
C GLU A 68 3.88 6.03 10.94
N ARG A 69 3.77 6.27 9.63
CA ARG A 69 2.48 6.20 8.93
C ARG A 69 1.88 4.79 8.96
N ARG A 70 2.69 3.74 8.78
CA ARG A 70 2.22 2.35 8.90
C ARG A 70 1.77 1.99 10.32
N ARG A 71 2.42 2.54 11.34
CA ARG A 71 1.99 2.38 12.75
C ARG A 71 0.68 3.12 13.01
N GLY A 72 0.53 4.33 12.49
CA GLY A 72 -0.71 5.11 12.56
C GLY A 72 -1.88 4.39 11.88
N ALA A 73 -1.69 3.94 10.64
CA ALA A 73 -2.71 3.19 9.90
C ALA A 73 -3.13 1.89 10.62
N ARG A 74 -2.18 1.15 11.20
CA ARG A 74 -2.50 -0.05 12.00
C ARG A 74 -3.21 0.29 13.31
N GLY A 75 -2.90 1.44 13.92
CA GLY A 75 -3.61 1.95 15.09
C GLY A 75 -5.03 2.39 14.75
N GLU A 76 -5.24 3.02 13.59
CA GLU A 76 -6.55 3.40 13.07
C GLU A 76 -7.38 2.19 12.64
N GLU A 77 -6.78 1.15 12.04
CA GLU A 77 -7.48 -0.12 11.72
C GLU A 77 -7.83 -0.91 12.98
N ALA A 78 -6.97 -0.91 14.00
CA ALA A 78 -7.26 -1.54 15.29
C ALA A 78 -8.28 -0.73 16.13
N SER A 79 -8.33 0.59 15.92
CA SER A 79 -9.30 1.50 16.53
C SER A 79 -10.55 1.72 15.66
N ALA A 80 -10.58 1.21 14.43
CA ALA A 80 -11.77 1.18 13.58
C ALA A 80 -12.75 0.25 14.29
N ALA A 81 -13.61 0.89 15.06
CA ALA A 81 -14.31 0.30 16.18
C ALA A 81 -15.10 -0.95 15.76
N PRO A 82 -15.39 -1.87 16.71
CA PRO A 82 -16.36 -2.95 16.52
C PRO A 82 -17.68 -2.48 15.88
N GLY A 83 -18.03 -1.21 16.04
CA GLY A 83 -19.16 -0.53 15.41
C GLY A 83 -19.10 -0.46 13.88
N ALA A 84 -17.93 -0.24 13.25
CA ALA A 84 -17.83 -0.19 11.78
C ALA A 84 -18.12 -1.56 11.14
N ALA A 85 -17.57 -2.62 11.73
CA ALA A 85 -17.84 -4.00 11.30
C ALA A 85 -19.28 -4.46 11.60
N ARG A 86 -19.94 -3.89 12.61
CA ARG A 86 -21.36 -4.09 12.88
C ARG A 86 -22.23 -3.35 11.85
N LEU A 87 -21.94 -2.07 11.61
CA LEU A 87 -22.67 -1.23 10.67
C LEU A 87 -22.59 -1.80 9.25
N LEU A 88 -21.42 -2.27 8.81
CA LEU A 88 -21.25 -2.92 7.50
C LEU A 88 -22.04 -4.23 7.38
N ARG A 89 -22.24 -4.97 8.48
CA ARG A 89 -23.09 -6.17 8.48
C ARG A 89 -24.56 -5.80 8.37
N GLU A 90 -25.01 -4.81 9.15
CA GLU A 90 -26.38 -4.30 9.11
C GLU A 90 -26.72 -3.78 7.71
N LEU A 91 -25.88 -2.91 7.13
CA LEU A 91 -26.02 -2.41 5.75
C LEU A 91 -26.06 -3.52 4.70
N ARG A 92 -25.25 -4.57 4.87
CA ARG A 92 -25.22 -5.69 3.92
C ARG A 92 -26.51 -6.51 3.97
N GLU A 93 -27.09 -6.71 5.15
CA GLU A 93 -28.38 -7.43 5.27
C GLU A 93 -29.53 -6.59 4.70
N GLU A 94 -29.60 -5.29 5.00
CA GLU A 94 -30.60 -4.38 4.39
C GLU A 94 -30.52 -4.38 2.86
N LEU A 95 -29.32 -4.28 2.28
CA LEU A 95 -29.14 -4.31 0.83
C LEU A 95 -29.56 -5.65 0.21
N ARG A 96 -29.44 -6.77 0.94
CA ARG A 96 -29.90 -8.08 0.47
C ARG A 96 -31.42 -8.20 0.50
N GLU A 97 -32.06 -7.70 1.55
CA GLU A 97 -33.51 -7.68 1.64
C GLU A 97 -34.11 -6.86 0.50
N LEU A 98 -33.63 -5.63 0.31
CA LEU A 98 -34.06 -4.74 -0.78
C LEU A 98 -33.81 -5.35 -2.16
N ALA A 99 -32.66 -6.00 -2.36
CA ALA A 99 -32.37 -6.69 -3.62
C ALA A 99 -33.32 -7.88 -3.87
N SER A 100 -33.78 -8.56 -2.82
CA SER A 100 -34.75 -9.66 -2.95
C SER A 100 -36.16 -9.16 -3.24
N GLU A 101 -36.54 -8.00 -2.69
CA GLU A 101 -37.83 -7.36 -2.95
C GLU A 101 -37.94 -6.85 -4.38
N LEU A 102 -36.86 -6.28 -4.92
CA LEU A 102 -36.79 -5.83 -6.31
C LEU A 102 -36.71 -6.98 -7.34
N ALA A 103 -36.40 -8.20 -6.90
CA ALA A 103 -36.33 -9.39 -7.76
C ALA A 103 -37.66 -10.16 -7.86
N LYS A 104 -38.71 -9.68 -7.19
CA LYS A 104 -40.11 -10.15 -7.30
C LYS A 104 -40.89 -9.33 -8.30
#